data_AF-A0A0P9LPQ5-F1
#
_entry.id   AF-A0A0P9LPQ5-F1
#
_cell.length_a   1.000
_cell.length_b   1.000
_cell.length_c   1.000
_cell.angle_alpha   90.00
_cell.angle_beta   90.00
_cell.angle_gamma   90.00
#
_symmetry.space_group_name_H-M   'P 1'
#
loop_
_entity.id
_entity.type
_entity.pdbx_description
1 polymer ?
#
loop_
_entity_poly.entity_id
_entity_poly.type
_entity_poly.pdbx_seq_one_letter_code
_entity_poly.pdbx_strand_id
1 'polypeptide(L)'
;MFTGANDAIFASSQSCVVAMEACAGSHCVARQLAAIGHTPKLISPQFVKPFVKGNKNDFVDAEAICEAASRPSMRFVTPKTESQQTLSILHRMRESLVRDRTRTANQMHGFLLEFGVSLPRGLAIMKRLAVVLAEHELPVRLTVLLQRLHNHLIYLDEQIKAMDKELACQVADDDLGSRLLSIPCVGPITASLLAVEMGDGKQYRCSRDFAASVGLVPKQYSTGGKANLLGISKRGDKHLRQLLVQCSRVYMQRLDHQKGALADWVRSLLSRRHSNVVACALANKLARIAWAIAAHHTQYEAGPGA
;
A
#
# COMPACT_ATOMS: atom_id res chain seq x y z
N MET A 1 9.38 -25.20 3.26
CA MET A 1 10.04 -24.69 2.03
C MET A 1 9.99 -25.81 1.02
N PHE A 2 9.69 -25.57 -0.25
CA PHE A 2 9.77 -26.63 -1.27
C PHE A 2 11.21 -27.17 -1.28
N THR A 3 11.39 -28.33 -0.67
CA THR A 3 12.61 -29.14 -0.73
C THR A 3 12.58 -29.92 -2.04
N GLY A 4 13.73 -30.25 -2.62
CA GLY A 4 13.82 -30.98 -3.90
C GLY A 4 13.01 -32.28 -4.01
N ALA A 5 12.57 -32.85 -2.88
CA ALA A 5 11.62 -33.96 -2.84
C ALA A 5 10.21 -33.61 -3.36
N ASN A 6 9.71 -32.39 -3.13
CA ASN A 6 8.39 -31.97 -3.62
C ASN A 6 8.42 -31.72 -5.13
N ASP A 7 9.52 -31.18 -5.66
CA ASP A 7 9.67 -30.96 -7.11
C ASP A 7 9.60 -32.28 -7.88
N ALA A 8 10.17 -33.36 -7.35
CA ALA A 8 10.10 -34.68 -7.95
C ALA A 8 8.66 -35.26 -7.98
N ILE A 9 7.88 -35.03 -6.91
CA ILE A 9 6.48 -35.48 -6.82
C ILE A 9 5.60 -34.72 -7.82
N PHE A 10 5.75 -33.40 -7.90
CA PHE A 10 4.97 -32.58 -8.83
C PHE A 10 5.40 -32.81 -10.29
N ALA A 11 6.71 -32.92 -10.56
CA ALA A 11 7.21 -33.18 -11.92
C ALA A 11 6.78 -34.56 -12.49
N SER A 12 6.50 -35.53 -11.63
CA SER A 12 5.99 -36.86 -12.03
C SER A 12 4.46 -36.96 -12.06
N SER A 13 3.75 -35.92 -11.61
CA SER A 13 2.29 -35.89 -11.54
C SER A 13 1.65 -35.27 -12.79
N GLN A 14 0.42 -35.67 -13.10
CA GLN A 14 -0.36 -34.99 -14.14
C GLN A 14 -0.64 -33.53 -13.74
N SER A 15 -0.73 -32.64 -14.73
CA SER A 15 -1.13 -31.25 -14.53
C SER A 15 -2.41 -31.16 -13.69
N CYS A 16 -2.36 -30.37 -12.63
CA CYS A 16 -3.42 -30.27 -11.63
C CYS A 16 -3.50 -28.87 -11.03
N VAL A 17 -4.58 -28.58 -10.32
CA VAL A 17 -4.74 -27.33 -9.58
C VAL A 17 -4.14 -27.49 -8.19
N VAL A 18 -3.19 -26.63 -7.83
CA VAL A 18 -2.55 -26.63 -6.51
C VAL A 18 -3.00 -25.40 -5.74
N ALA A 19 -3.85 -25.60 -4.74
CA ALA A 19 -4.33 -24.54 -3.86
C ALA A 19 -3.39 -24.39 -2.66
N MET A 20 -3.06 -23.15 -2.30
CA MET A 20 -2.23 -22.84 -1.14
C MET A 20 -2.60 -21.50 -0.52
N GLU A 21 -2.31 -21.33 0.76
CA GLU A 21 -2.46 -20.06 1.43
C GLU A 21 -1.41 -19.04 0.94
N ALA A 22 -1.85 -17.80 0.73
CA ALA A 22 -1.00 -16.68 0.35
C ALA A 22 -0.12 -16.26 1.53
N CYS A 23 1.07 -16.87 1.63
CA CYS A 23 2.10 -16.59 2.63
C CYS A 23 3.43 -16.15 1.99
N ALA A 24 4.46 -15.86 2.80
CA ALA A 24 5.74 -15.32 2.34
C ALA A 24 6.45 -16.16 1.26
N GLY A 25 6.28 -17.49 1.28
CA GLY A 25 6.86 -18.39 0.27
C GLY A 25 5.95 -18.70 -0.92
N SER A 26 4.67 -18.34 -0.85
CA SER A 26 3.65 -18.82 -1.78
C SER A 26 3.87 -18.37 -3.24
N HIS A 27 4.36 -17.15 -3.45
CA HIS A 27 4.61 -16.64 -4.79
C HIS A 27 5.75 -17.37 -5.51
N CYS A 28 6.84 -17.69 -4.80
CA CYS A 28 7.97 -18.44 -5.37
C CYS A 28 7.51 -19.84 -5.78
N VAL A 29 6.84 -20.53 -4.86
CA VAL A 29 6.28 -21.85 -5.11
C VAL A 29 5.28 -21.84 -6.27
N ALA A 30 4.37 -20.85 -6.31
CA ALA A 30 3.40 -20.74 -7.38
C ALA A 30 4.08 -20.61 -8.76
N ARG A 31 5.17 -19.84 -8.86
CA ARG A 31 5.94 -19.75 -10.11
C ARG A 31 6.59 -21.07 -10.49
N GLN A 32 7.18 -21.78 -9.52
CA GLN A 32 7.78 -23.10 -9.75
C GLN A 32 6.74 -24.10 -10.25
N LEU A 33 5.59 -24.18 -9.57
CA LEU A 33 4.47 -25.05 -9.95
C LEU A 33 3.93 -24.72 -11.34
N ALA A 34 3.81 -23.44 -11.68
CA ALA A 34 3.41 -23.00 -13.02
C ALA A 34 4.43 -23.41 -14.09
N ALA A 35 5.74 -23.31 -13.80
CA ALA A 35 6.80 -23.67 -14.73
C ALA A 35 6.83 -25.17 -15.06
N ILE A 36 6.43 -26.03 -14.14
CA ILE A 36 6.29 -27.49 -14.36
C ILE A 36 4.89 -27.91 -14.82
N GLY A 37 4.01 -26.94 -15.17
CA GLY A 37 2.73 -27.20 -15.82
C GLY A 37 1.51 -27.35 -14.91
N HIS A 38 1.61 -27.07 -13.60
CA HIS A 38 0.44 -27.02 -12.71
C HIS A 38 -0.23 -25.64 -12.70
N THR A 39 -1.47 -25.59 -12.22
CA THR A 39 -2.23 -24.34 -12.06
C THR A 39 -2.25 -23.93 -10.57
N PRO A 40 -1.36 -23.03 -10.13
CA PRO A 40 -1.34 -22.58 -8.74
C PRO A 40 -2.51 -21.64 -8.43
N LYS A 41 -3.10 -21.78 -7.24
CA LYS A 41 -4.16 -20.91 -6.72
C LYS A 41 -3.83 -20.45 -5.30
N LEU A 42 -3.55 -19.16 -5.12
CA LEU A 42 -3.24 -18.60 -3.81
C LEU A 42 -4.52 -18.08 -3.13
N ILE A 43 -4.78 -18.48 -1.89
CA ILE A 43 -5.97 -18.08 -1.13
C ILE A 43 -5.55 -17.15 0.02
N SER A 44 -6.27 -16.05 0.22
CA SER A 44 -6.05 -15.22 1.40
C SER A 44 -6.31 -16.00 2.70
N PRO A 45 -5.45 -15.88 3.73
CA PRO A 45 -5.66 -16.51 5.04
C PRO A 45 -7.06 -16.25 5.63
N GLN A 46 -7.61 -15.06 5.36
CA GLN A 46 -8.92 -14.64 5.85
C GLN A 46 -10.08 -15.47 5.28
N PHE A 47 -9.90 -16.06 4.09
CA PHE A 47 -10.88 -16.93 3.46
C PHE A 47 -10.68 -18.39 3.81
N VAL A 48 -9.49 -18.79 4.27
CA VAL A 48 -9.23 -20.16 4.76
C VAL A 48 -9.74 -20.32 6.20
N LYS A 49 -9.56 -19.30 7.04
CA LYS A 49 -9.92 -19.34 8.48
C LYS A 49 -11.32 -19.88 8.80
N PRO A 50 -12.40 -19.55 8.07
CA PRO A 50 -13.74 -20.10 8.36
C PRO A 50 -13.87 -21.62 8.17
N PHE A 51 -12.94 -22.26 7.45
CA PHE A 51 -12.97 -23.69 7.13
C PHE A 51 -12.06 -24.53 8.05
N VAL A 52 -11.31 -23.90 8.95
CA VAL A 52 -10.43 -24.60 9.90
C VAL A 52 -11.28 -25.25 11.00
N LYS A 53 -11.20 -26.58 11.12
CA LYS A 53 -11.96 -27.38 12.10
C LYS A 53 -11.03 -27.89 13.20
N GLY A 54 -11.21 -27.42 14.43
CA GLY A 54 -10.49 -27.94 15.60
C GLY A 54 -9.10 -27.35 15.82
N ASN A 55 -8.19 -28.16 16.39
CA ASN A 55 -6.85 -27.74 16.80
C ASN A 55 -5.89 -27.66 15.60
N LYS A 56 -4.88 -26.79 15.73
CA LYS A 56 -3.89 -26.51 14.69
C LYS A 56 -3.05 -27.76 14.36
N ASN A 57 -3.10 -28.20 13.11
CA ASN A 57 -2.14 -29.12 12.51
C ASN A 57 -2.14 -28.96 10.97
N ASP A 58 -1.07 -29.42 10.32
CA ASP A 58 -0.86 -29.19 8.88
C ASP A 58 -1.91 -29.90 8.00
N PHE A 59 -2.47 -31.03 8.44
CA PHE A 59 -3.51 -31.75 7.70
C PHE A 59 -4.83 -30.99 7.67
N VAL A 60 -5.23 -30.43 8.82
CA VAL A 60 -6.43 -29.59 8.95
C VAL A 60 -6.28 -28.31 8.14
N ASP A 61 -5.08 -27.71 8.14
CA ASP A 61 -4.81 -26.52 7.33
C ASP A 61 -4.92 -26.84 5.82
N ALA A 62 -4.37 -27.98 5.38
CA ALA A 62 -4.50 -28.44 3.99
C ALA A 62 -5.95 -28.76 3.59
N GLU A 63 -6.71 -29.42 4.46
CA GLU A 63 -8.14 -29.69 4.25
C GLU A 63 -8.93 -28.38 4.13
N ALA A 64 -8.70 -27.43 5.05
CA ALA A 64 -9.36 -26.14 5.03
C ALA A 64 -9.05 -25.33 3.75
N ILE A 65 -7.80 -25.37 3.28
CA ILE A 65 -7.40 -24.75 2.01
C ILE A 65 -8.14 -25.41 0.84
N CYS A 66 -8.20 -26.75 0.80
CA CYS A 66 -8.90 -27.49 -0.24
C CYS A 66 -10.41 -27.18 -0.24
N GLU A 67 -11.05 -27.19 0.93
CA GLU A 67 -12.46 -26.87 1.10
C GLU A 67 -12.76 -25.43 0.67
N ALA A 68 -11.92 -24.46 1.08
CA ALA A 68 -12.02 -23.08 0.65
C ALA A 68 -11.86 -22.95 -0.89
N ALA A 69 -10.86 -23.62 -1.47
CA ALA A 69 -10.58 -23.59 -2.91
C ALA A 69 -11.73 -24.14 -3.76
N SER A 70 -12.49 -25.10 -3.22
CA SER A 70 -13.63 -25.73 -3.91
C SER A 70 -14.84 -24.81 -4.08
N ARG A 71 -14.92 -23.69 -3.32
CA ARG A 71 -16.09 -22.80 -3.37
C ARG A 71 -16.13 -22.03 -4.70
N PRO A 72 -17.25 -22.05 -5.46
CA PRO A 72 -17.34 -21.36 -6.76
C PRO A 72 -17.12 -19.84 -6.68
N SER A 73 -17.47 -19.23 -5.54
CA SER A 73 -17.32 -17.80 -5.30
C SER A 73 -15.95 -17.42 -4.72
N MET A 74 -15.02 -18.36 -4.58
CA MET A 74 -13.71 -18.11 -3.98
C MET A 74 -12.88 -17.17 -4.83
N ARG A 75 -12.13 -16.29 -4.17
CA ARG A 75 -11.22 -15.34 -4.82
C ARG A 75 -9.78 -15.74 -4.54
N PHE A 76 -8.98 -15.74 -5.58
CA PHE A 76 -7.57 -16.11 -5.50
C PHE A 76 -6.69 -14.87 -5.72
N VAL A 77 -5.52 -14.89 -5.10
CA VAL A 77 -4.47 -13.89 -5.31
C VAL A 77 -3.63 -14.35 -6.50
N THR A 78 -3.44 -13.47 -7.48
CA THR A 78 -2.58 -13.74 -8.61
C THR A 78 -1.12 -13.88 -8.14
N PRO A 79 -0.41 -14.96 -8.51
CA PRO A 79 1.02 -15.06 -8.25
C PRO A 79 1.77 -13.88 -8.86
N LYS A 80 2.50 -13.13 -8.03
CA LYS A 80 3.31 -12.00 -8.49
C LYS A 80 4.54 -12.50 -9.26
N THR A 81 4.91 -11.77 -10.31
CA THR A 81 6.21 -11.96 -10.97
C THR A 81 7.35 -11.52 -10.06
N GLU A 82 8.58 -11.90 -10.38
CA GLU A 82 9.75 -11.48 -9.59
C GLU A 82 9.90 -9.96 -9.58
N SER A 83 9.75 -9.30 -10.73
CA SER A 83 9.78 -7.84 -10.82
C SER A 83 8.72 -7.18 -9.93
N GLN A 84 7.48 -7.70 -9.92
CA GLN A 84 6.42 -7.21 -9.03
C GLN A 84 6.72 -7.44 -7.54
N GLN A 85 7.33 -8.58 -7.20
CA GLN A 85 7.75 -8.84 -5.82
C GLN A 85 8.88 -7.93 -5.37
N THR A 86 9.90 -7.72 -6.21
CA THR A 86 11.03 -6.82 -5.93
C THR A 86 10.54 -5.39 -5.74
N LEU A 87 9.64 -4.91 -6.59
CA LEU A 87 9.03 -3.58 -6.43
C LEU A 87 8.21 -3.47 -5.14
N SER A 88 7.45 -4.52 -4.79
CA SER A 88 6.73 -4.58 -3.51
C SER A 88 7.67 -4.57 -2.30
N ILE A 89 8.83 -5.22 -2.39
CA ILE A 89 9.88 -5.19 -1.36
C ILE A 89 10.43 -3.77 -1.23
N LEU A 90 10.74 -3.12 -2.35
CA LEU A 90 11.27 -1.76 -2.37
C LEU A 90 10.31 -0.76 -1.68
N HIS A 91 9.00 -0.85 -1.96
CA HIS A 91 7.99 -0.05 -1.25
C HIS A 91 7.98 -0.31 0.28
N ARG A 92 8.04 -1.56 0.71
CA ARG A 92 8.06 -1.92 2.14
C ARG A 92 9.34 -1.46 2.84
N MET A 93 10.49 -1.58 2.17
CA MET A 93 11.78 -1.09 2.68
C MET A 93 11.72 0.42 2.87
N ARG A 94 11.26 1.14 1.84
CA ARG A 94 11.07 2.59 1.91
C ARG A 94 10.13 2.99 3.05
N GLU A 95 8.99 2.31 3.20
CA GLU A 95 8.07 2.56 4.32
C GLU A 95 8.72 2.31 5.68
N SER A 96 9.56 1.28 5.81
CA SER A 96 10.35 1.05 7.02
C SER A 96 11.27 2.22 7.31
N LEU A 97 12.08 2.66 6.33
CA LEU A 97 13.01 3.76 6.49
C LEU A 97 12.30 5.08 6.86
N VAL A 98 11.14 5.36 6.26
CA VAL A 98 10.33 6.55 6.61
C VAL A 98 9.85 6.48 8.08
N ARG A 99 9.43 5.30 8.55
CA ARG A 99 9.05 5.08 9.95
C ARG A 99 10.25 5.25 10.88
N ASP A 100 11.40 4.69 10.52
CA ASP A 100 12.63 4.80 11.31
C ASP A 100 13.11 6.25 11.37
N ARG A 101 13.07 7.00 10.25
CA ARG A 101 13.39 8.44 10.22
C ARG A 101 12.50 9.24 11.17
N THR A 102 11.20 8.93 11.17
CA THR A 102 10.23 9.57 12.07
C THR A 102 10.50 9.20 13.53
N ARG A 103 10.83 7.93 13.81
CA ARG A 103 11.17 7.45 15.16
C ARG A 103 12.42 8.16 15.68
N THR A 104 13.49 8.22 14.89
CA THR A 104 14.76 8.88 15.24
C THR A 104 14.55 10.38 15.49
N ALA A 105 13.79 11.06 14.63
CA ALA A 105 13.44 12.47 14.86
C ALA A 105 12.67 12.66 16.18
N ASN A 106 11.65 11.84 16.45
CA ASN A 106 10.88 11.91 17.69
C ASN A 106 11.73 11.59 18.93
N GLN A 107 12.67 10.66 18.83
CA GLN A 107 13.62 10.34 19.89
C GLN A 107 14.50 11.54 20.22
N MET A 108 15.06 12.22 19.21
CA MET A 108 15.82 13.45 19.41
C MET A 108 14.99 14.56 20.06
N HIS A 109 13.73 14.72 19.63
CA HIS A 109 12.79 15.66 20.28
C HIS A 109 12.55 15.31 21.74
N GLY A 110 12.37 14.02 22.07
CA GLY A 110 12.20 13.56 23.44
C GLY A 110 13.41 13.87 24.32
N PHE A 111 14.62 13.55 23.83
CA PHE A 111 15.85 13.86 24.56
C PHE A 111 16.06 15.36 24.77
N LEU A 112 15.86 16.19 23.75
CA LEU A 112 15.98 17.64 23.92
C LEU A 112 14.98 18.21 24.94
N LEU A 113 13.77 17.64 24.98
CA LEU A 113 12.74 18.06 25.94
C LEU A 113 13.12 17.75 27.40
N GLU A 114 13.83 16.64 27.67
CA GLU A 114 14.36 16.32 29.00
C GLU A 114 15.33 17.39 29.54
N PHE A 115 16.00 18.12 28.64
CA PHE A 115 16.90 19.22 28.96
C PHE A 115 16.28 20.61 28.73
N GLY A 116 14.94 20.69 28.67
CA GLY A 116 14.21 21.96 28.56
C GLY A 116 14.24 22.62 27.18
N VAL A 117 14.78 21.95 26.15
CA VAL A 117 14.83 22.47 24.79
C VAL A 117 13.63 21.96 24.00
N SER A 118 12.71 22.88 23.68
CA SER A 118 11.53 22.57 22.87
C SER A 118 11.75 22.96 21.40
N LEU A 119 11.60 22.01 20.49
CA LEU A 119 11.67 22.25 19.06
C LEU A 119 10.32 22.03 18.37
N PRO A 120 10.07 22.72 17.24
CA PRO A 120 8.91 22.43 16.40
C PRO A 120 8.89 20.97 15.97
N ARG A 121 7.73 20.32 16.07
CA ARG A 121 7.56 18.91 15.71
C ARG A 121 8.00 18.63 14.27
N GLY A 122 8.55 17.44 14.06
CA GLY A 122 8.89 16.93 12.72
C GLY A 122 10.36 17.07 12.37
N LEU A 123 10.65 17.14 11.06
CA LEU A 123 12.01 17.04 10.50
C LEU A 123 12.83 18.34 10.59
N ALA A 124 12.34 19.35 11.32
CA ALA A 124 13.11 20.58 11.57
C ALA A 124 14.47 20.29 12.23
N ILE A 125 14.54 19.23 13.04
CA ILE A 125 15.78 18.74 13.66
C ILE A 125 16.88 18.43 12.63
N MET A 126 16.55 18.02 11.40
CA MET A 126 17.55 17.75 10.35
C MET A 126 18.33 18.99 9.93
N LYS A 127 17.73 20.17 10.05
CA LYS A 127 18.38 21.43 9.63
C LYS A 127 18.85 22.27 10.81
N ARG A 128 18.18 22.15 11.95
CA ARG A 128 18.34 23.08 13.08
C ARG A 128 19.25 22.56 14.19
N LEU A 129 19.65 21.28 14.20
CA LEU A 129 20.42 20.74 15.33
C LEU A 129 21.68 21.57 15.63
N ALA A 130 22.46 21.95 14.60
CA ALA A 130 23.67 22.74 14.79
C ALA A 130 23.38 24.09 15.49
N VAL A 131 22.28 24.75 15.12
CA VAL A 131 21.84 26.01 15.75
C VAL A 131 21.42 25.77 17.20
N VAL A 132 20.65 24.71 17.45
CA VAL A 132 20.17 24.35 18.79
C VAL A 132 21.32 24.01 19.74
N LEU A 133 22.34 23.31 19.24
CA LEU A 133 23.54 23.00 20.03
C LEU A 133 24.41 24.23 20.32
N ALA A 134 24.26 25.32 19.56
CA ALA A 134 24.97 26.58 19.77
C ALA A 134 24.18 27.54 20.69
N GLU A 135 22.85 27.51 20.65
CA GLU A 135 21.96 28.37 21.44
C GLU A 135 21.75 27.89 22.88
N HIS A 136 22.01 26.60 23.16
CA HIS A 136 21.73 25.99 24.46
C HIS A 136 22.98 25.35 25.07
N GLU A 137 23.23 25.65 26.35
CA GLU A 137 24.27 24.98 27.13
C GLU A 137 23.82 23.56 27.51
N LEU A 138 24.09 22.61 26.62
CA LEU A 138 23.79 21.19 26.83
C LEU A 138 25.02 20.43 27.31
N PRO A 139 24.84 19.35 28.11
CA PRO A 139 25.97 18.51 28.53
C PRO A 139 26.74 17.97 27.32
N VAL A 140 28.07 18.07 27.35
CA VAL A 140 28.95 17.63 26.24
C VAL A 140 28.63 16.21 25.78
N ARG A 141 28.35 15.29 26.72
CA ARG A 141 28.00 13.90 26.40
C ARG A 141 26.68 13.79 25.63
N LEU A 142 25.68 14.60 25.98
CA LEU A 142 24.40 14.65 25.29
C LEU A 142 24.58 15.16 23.86
N THR A 143 25.36 16.22 23.66
CA THR A 143 25.69 16.76 22.33
C THR A 143 26.26 15.69 21.41
N VAL A 144 27.19 14.86 21.90
CA VAL A 144 27.75 13.73 21.14
C VAL A 144 26.69 12.68 20.79
N LEU A 145 25.77 12.37 21.71
CA LEU A 145 24.69 11.41 21.46
C LEU A 145 23.68 11.95 20.43
N LEU A 146 23.31 13.21 20.54
CA LEU A 146 22.43 13.89 19.58
C LEU A 146 23.05 13.94 18.19
N GLN A 147 24.36 14.18 18.09
CA GLN A 147 25.06 14.17 16.81
C GLN A 147 25.07 12.78 16.17
N ARG A 148 25.17 11.70 16.95
CA ARG A 148 25.03 10.32 16.43
C ARG A 148 23.65 10.06 15.85
N LEU A 149 22.59 10.46 16.55
CA LEU A 149 21.21 10.33 16.05
C LEU A 149 20.98 11.19 14.81
N HIS A 150 21.58 12.38 14.76
CA HIS A 150 21.49 13.27 13.62
C HIS A 150 22.13 12.66 12.37
N ASN A 151 23.34 12.11 12.50
CA ASN A 151 24.01 11.42 11.39
C ASN A 151 23.19 10.22 10.90
N HIS A 152 22.60 9.46 11.82
CA HIS A 152 21.69 8.37 11.45
C HIS A 152 20.44 8.89 10.72
N LEU A 153 19.89 10.03 11.17
CA LEU A 153 18.74 10.66 10.53
C LEU A 153 19.05 11.12 9.09
N ILE A 154 20.24 11.70 8.87
CA ILE A 154 20.74 12.08 7.54
C ILE A 154 20.87 10.84 6.65
N TYR A 155 21.52 9.78 7.15
CA TYR A 155 21.65 8.51 6.43
C TYR A 155 20.28 7.95 5.99
N LEU A 156 19.29 7.93 6.89
CA LEU A 156 17.95 7.47 6.56
C LEU A 156 17.29 8.33 5.48
N ASP A 157 17.46 9.67 5.53
CA ASP A 157 16.92 10.59 4.54
C ASP A 157 17.55 10.38 3.15
N GLU A 158 18.86 10.16 3.09
CA GLU A 158 19.59 9.84 1.85
C GLU A 158 19.11 8.53 1.24
N GLN A 159 18.98 7.46 2.04
CA GLN A 159 18.47 6.18 1.57
C GLN A 159 17.03 6.29 1.02
N ILE A 160 16.17 7.07 1.70
CA ILE A 160 14.80 7.31 1.22
C ILE A 160 14.81 8.06 -0.11
N LYS A 161 15.64 9.10 -0.27
CA LYS A 161 15.76 9.86 -1.52
C LYS A 161 16.27 8.99 -2.67
N ALA A 162 17.23 8.10 -2.40
CA ALA A 162 17.73 7.16 -3.39
C ALA A 162 16.62 6.22 -3.88
N MET A 163 15.85 5.63 -2.97
CA MET A 163 14.70 4.78 -3.31
C MET A 163 13.57 5.56 -4.01
N ASP A 164 13.33 6.82 -3.63
CA ASP A 164 12.37 7.69 -4.30
C ASP A 164 12.75 7.94 -5.76
N LYS A 165 14.04 8.16 -6.02
CA LYS A 165 14.57 8.33 -7.37
C LYS A 165 14.44 7.04 -8.18
N GLU A 166 14.79 5.90 -7.61
CA GLU A 166 14.66 4.60 -8.27
C GLU A 166 13.20 4.30 -8.66
N LEU A 167 12.26 4.52 -7.75
CA LEU A 167 10.82 4.41 -8.03
C LEU A 167 10.37 5.35 -9.15
N ALA A 168 10.85 6.59 -9.15
CA ALA A 168 10.49 7.55 -10.18
C ALA A 168 10.97 7.12 -11.57
N CYS A 169 12.18 6.61 -11.68
CA CYS A 169 12.70 6.04 -12.92
C CYS A 169 11.88 4.84 -13.39
N GLN A 170 11.63 3.87 -12.51
CA GLN A 170 10.86 2.66 -12.87
C GLN A 170 9.43 2.98 -13.33
N VAL A 171 8.78 3.98 -12.74
CA VAL A 171 7.43 4.41 -13.15
C VAL A 171 7.44 5.10 -14.51
N ALA A 172 8.49 5.85 -14.82
CA ALA A 172 8.62 6.51 -16.12
C ALA A 172 8.79 5.50 -17.27
N ASP A 173 9.42 4.35 -16.99
CA ASP A 173 9.62 3.28 -17.97
C ASP A 173 8.39 2.33 -18.11
N ASP A 174 7.43 2.42 -17.19
CA ASP A 174 6.20 1.62 -17.19
C ASP A 174 5.03 2.38 -17.85
N ASP A 175 4.39 1.79 -18.87
CA ASP A 175 3.23 2.39 -19.55
C ASP A 175 2.10 2.69 -18.57
N LEU A 176 1.75 1.72 -17.73
CA LEU A 176 0.67 1.90 -16.76
C LEU A 176 1.05 2.97 -15.73
N GLY A 177 2.26 2.92 -15.20
CA GLY A 177 2.82 3.93 -14.29
C GLY A 177 2.71 5.34 -14.86
N SER A 178 3.13 5.53 -16.12
CA SER A 178 3.04 6.81 -16.83
C SER A 178 1.59 7.30 -16.97
N ARG A 179 0.65 6.41 -17.31
CA ARG A 179 -0.78 6.76 -17.39
C ARG A 179 -1.36 7.07 -16.02
N LEU A 180 -0.93 6.39 -14.95
CA LEU A 180 -1.37 6.67 -13.58
C LEU A 180 -0.84 8.01 -13.04
N LEU A 181 0.32 8.48 -13.51
CA LEU A 181 0.85 9.81 -13.18
C LEU A 181 -0.02 10.96 -13.74
N SER A 182 -0.85 10.71 -14.75
CA SER A 182 -1.80 11.71 -15.25
C SER A 182 -2.90 12.06 -14.25
N ILE A 183 -3.14 11.21 -13.24
CA ILE A 183 -4.14 11.46 -12.20
C ILE A 183 -3.65 12.59 -11.29
N PRO A 184 -4.46 13.62 -11.02
CA PRO A 184 -4.03 14.77 -10.24
C PRO A 184 -3.64 14.34 -8.82
N CYS A 185 -2.49 14.85 -8.38
CA CYS A 185 -1.89 14.57 -7.06
C CYS A 185 -1.45 13.12 -6.83
N VAL A 186 -1.46 12.26 -7.85
CA VAL A 186 -0.81 10.95 -7.81
C VAL A 186 0.64 11.12 -8.27
N GLY A 187 1.58 10.89 -7.35
CA GLY A 187 3.02 10.94 -7.65
C GLY A 187 3.62 9.55 -7.89
N PRO A 188 4.92 9.46 -8.21
CA PRO A 188 5.58 8.21 -8.61
C PRO A 188 5.42 7.08 -7.59
N ILE A 189 5.53 7.37 -6.29
CA ILE A 189 5.37 6.37 -5.22
C ILE A 189 3.96 5.75 -5.22
N THR A 190 2.93 6.55 -5.50
CA THR A 190 1.55 6.05 -5.52
C THR A 190 1.25 5.37 -6.84
N ALA A 191 1.75 5.89 -7.96
CA ALA A 191 1.60 5.30 -9.29
C ALA A 191 2.26 3.91 -9.38
N SER A 192 3.51 3.76 -8.94
CA SER A 192 4.22 2.46 -8.89
C SER A 192 3.45 1.42 -8.07
N LEU A 193 3.01 1.78 -6.86
CA LEU A 193 2.28 0.83 -6.02
C LEU A 193 0.93 0.45 -6.61
N LEU A 194 0.22 1.41 -7.21
CA LEU A 194 -1.02 1.16 -7.94
C LEU A 194 -0.78 0.20 -9.11
N ALA A 195 0.28 0.41 -9.90
CA ALA A 195 0.63 -0.45 -11.02
C ALA A 195 0.92 -1.89 -10.56
N VAL A 196 1.67 -2.08 -9.46
CA VAL A 196 1.94 -3.41 -8.88
C VAL A 196 0.68 -4.10 -8.39
N GLU A 197 -0.20 -3.39 -7.69
CA GLU A 197 -1.38 -3.99 -7.09
C GLU A 197 -2.50 -4.26 -8.11
N MET A 198 -2.66 -3.40 -9.12
CA MET A 198 -3.70 -3.58 -10.14
C MET A 198 -3.27 -4.51 -11.28
N GLY A 199 -2.01 -4.48 -11.69
CA GLY A 199 -1.59 -5.06 -12.97
C GLY A 199 -2.44 -4.51 -14.11
N ASP A 200 -2.96 -5.38 -14.97
CA ASP A 200 -3.88 -5.00 -16.05
C ASP A 200 -5.32 -4.68 -15.57
N GLY A 201 -5.58 -4.77 -14.26
CA GLY A 201 -6.88 -4.48 -13.65
C GLY A 201 -7.95 -5.56 -13.89
N LYS A 202 -7.71 -6.57 -14.74
CA LYS A 202 -8.72 -7.57 -15.16
C LYS A 202 -9.08 -8.56 -14.06
N GLN A 203 -8.28 -8.64 -13.00
CA GLN A 203 -8.61 -9.40 -11.79
C GLN A 203 -9.84 -8.84 -11.03
N TYR A 204 -10.28 -7.63 -11.36
CA TYR A 204 -11.48 -7.00 -10.78
C TYR A 204 -12.57 -6.87 -11.84
N ARG A 205 -13.83 -7.17 -11.48
CA ARG A 205 -14.95 -7.08 -12.42
C ARG A 205 -15.33 -5.62 -12.71
N CYS A 206 -15.12 -4.74 -11.75
CA CYS A 206 -15.39 -3.32 -11.88
C CYS A 206 -14.54 -2.46 -10.94
N SER A 207 -14.50 -1.16 -11.20
CA SER A 207 -13.81 -0.17 -10.35
C SER A 207 -14.19 -0.24 -8.86
N ARG A 208 -15.44 -0.60 -8.53
CA ARG A 208 -15.90 -0.73 -7.14
C ARG A 208 -15.25 -1.90 -6.42
N ASP A 209 -14.92 -2.97 -7.13
CA ASP A 209 -14.24 -4.14 -6.55
C ASP A 209 -12.80 -3.80 -6.17
N PHE A 210 -12.11 -3.00 -6.99
CA PHE A 210 -10.78 -2.51 -6.63
C PHE A 210 -10.82 -1.55 -5.43
N ALA A 211 -11.75 -0.60 -5.42
CA ALA A 211 -11.91 0.27 -4.25
C ALA A 211 -12.26 -0.53 -2.97
N ALA A 212 -12.97 -1.65 -3.11
CA ALA A 212 -13.26 -2.56 -2.02
C ALA A 212 -12.02 -3.36 -1.56
N SER A 213 -11.17 -3.81 -2.48
CA SER A 213 -9.93 -4.53 -2.16
C SER A 213 -8.93 -3.66 -1.39
N VAL A 214 -8.90 -2.36 -1.65
CA VAL A 214 -8.08 -1.37 -0.91
C VAL A 214 -8.74 -0.93 0.42
N GLY A 215 -10.01 -1.27 0.63
CA GLY A 215 -10.74 -0.98 1.86
C GLY A 215 -11.26 0.45 1.97
N LEU A 216 -11.50 1.09 0.82
CA LEU A 216 -12.04 2.45 0.70
C LEU A 216 -13.57 2.49 0.59
N VAL A 217 -14.24 1.33 0.66
CA VAL A 217 -15.70 1.22 0.66
C VAL A 217 -16.26 1.23 2.09
N PRO A 218 -17.50 1.71 2.30
CA PRO A 218 -18.13 1.68 3.62
C PRO A 218 -18.22 0.26 4.18
N LYS A 219 -18.02 0.11 5.49
CA LYS A 219 -18.35 -1.11 6.21
C LYS A 219 -19.86 -1.20 6.36
N GLN A 220 -20.44 -2.30 5.91
CA GLN A 220 -21.87 -2.56 6.05
C GLN A 220 -22.14 -3.33 7.35
N TYR A 221 -23.07 -2.83 8.17
CA TYR A 221 -23.59 -3.49 9.36
C TYR A 221 -25.13 -3.47 9.32
N SER A 222 -25.69 -4.12 8.31
CA SER A 222 -27.14 -4.17 8.09
C SER A 222 -27.76 -5.35 8.84
N THR A 223 -28.86 -5.12 9.54
CA THR A 223 -29.70 -6.16 10.14
C THR A 223 -31.17 -5.93 9.75
N GLY A 224 -31.92 -7.01 9.53
CA GLY A 224 -33.38 -6.95 9.29
C GLY A 224 -33.83 -5.96 8.21
N GLY A 225 -33.11 -5.86 7.09
CA GLY A 225 -33.47 -4.98 5.96
C GLY A 225 -33.09 -3.49 6.12
N LYS A 226 -32.58 -3.05 7.28
CA LYS A 226 -32.08 -1.67 7.46
C LYS A 226 -30.61 -1.59 7.06
N ALA A 227 -30.32 -0.86 5.98
CA ALA A 227 -28.95 -0.61 5.55
C ALA A 227 -28.27 0.39 6.48
N ASN A 228 -27.30 -0.07 7.29
CA ASN A 228 -26.45 0.81 8.08
C ASN A 228 -25.01 0.77 7.54
N LEU A 229 -24.54 1.91 7.05
CA LEU A 229 -23.19 2.09 6.52
C LEU A 229 -22.35 2.85 7.56
N LEU A 230 -21.26 2.22 8.01
CA LEU A 230 -20.32 2.79 8.97
C LEU A 230 -19.15 3.47 8.24
N GLY A 231 -18.04 3.69 8.96
CA GLY A 231 -16.78 4.12 8.35
C GLY A 231 -16.25 3.15 7.29
N ILE A 232 -15.18 3.54 6.59
CA ILE A 232 -14.54 2.69 5.58
C ILE A 232 -14.13 1.33 6.18
N SER A 233 -14.15 0.28 5.37
CA SER A 233 -13.91 -1.09 5.82
C SER A 233 -12.49 -1.32 6.34
N LYS A 234 -11.51 -0.55 5.84
CA LYS A 234 -10.07 -0.69 6.12
C LYS A 234 -9.51 -2.09 5.82
N ARG A 235 -10.24 -2.91 5.05
CA ARG A 235 -9.78 -4.22 4.57
C ARG A 235 -8.71 -4.03 3.48
N GLY A 236 -7.80 -4.99 3.33
CA GLY A 236 -6.70 -4.92 2.36
C GLY A 236 -5.58 -3.95 2.72
N ASP A 237 -4.82 -3.53 1.71
CA ASP A 237 -3.52 -2.86 1.90
C ASP A 237 -3.65 -1.50 2.60
N LYS A 238 -3.02 -1.39 3.78
CA LYS A 238 -3.04 -0.18 4.60
C LYS A 238 -2.20 0.94 3.98
N HIS A 239 -1.07 0.60 3.36
CA HIS A 239 -0.13 1.56 2.80
C HIS A 239 -0.71 2.22 1.55
N LEU A 240 -1.24 1.43 0.60
CA LEU A 240 -1.90 1.95 -0.60
C LEU A 240 -3.11 2.83 -0.23
N ARG A 241 -3.93 2.39 0.72
CA ARG A 241 -5.04 3.20 1.24
C ARG A 241 -4.56 4.52 1.84
N GLN A 242 -3.47 4.50 2.61
CA GLN A 242 -2.88 5.71 3.18
C GLN A 242 -2.41 6.66 2.08
N LEU A 243 -1.70 6.17 1.06
CA LEU A 243 -1.22 6.98 -0.06
C LEU A 243 -2.38 7.64 -0.82
N LEU A 244 -3.44 6.91 -1.16
CA LEU A 244 -4.61 7.47 -1.84
C LEU A 244 -5.30 8.57 -1.00
N VAL A 245 -5.37 8.39 0.32
CA VAL A 245 -5.88 9.43 1.23
C VAL A 245 -4.95 10.63 1.28
N GLN A 246 -3.63 10.45 1.21
CA GLN A 246 -2.69 11.57 1.11
C GLN A 246 -2.81 12.32 -0.22
N CYS A 247 -2.91 11.62 -1.36
CA CYS A 247 -3.20 12.23 -2.66
C CYS A 247 -4.48 13.07 -2.60
N SER A 248 -5.52 12.54 -1.96
CA SER A 248 -6.79 13.25 -1.77
C SER A 248 -6.64 14.52 -0.92
N ARG A 249 -5.84 14.46 0.15
CA ARG A 249 -5.56 15.64 0.99
C ARG A 249 -4.78 16.71 0.22
N VAL A 250 -3.77 16.32 -0.56
CA VAL A 250 -3.01 17.26 -1.40
C VAL A 250 -3.90 17.89 -2.46
N TYR A 251 -4.77 17.10 -3.09
CA TYR A 251 -5.77 17.60 -4.04
C TYR A 251 -6.68 18.65 -3.40
N MET A 252 -7.20 18.36 -2.20
CA MET A 252 -8.05 19.28 -1.45
C MET A 252 -7.30 20.55 -1.00
N GLN A 253 -6.03 20.45 -0.62
CA GLN A 253 -5.20 21.61 -0.26
C GLN A 253 -4.95 22.54 -1.44
N ARG A 254 -4.96 22.01 -2.67
CA ARG A 254 -4.72 22.76 -3.90
C ARG A 254 -6.00 22.96 -4.72
N LEU A 255 -7.17 22.82 -4.09
CA LEU A 255 -8.47 22.77 -4.78
C LEU A 255 -8.78 24.03 -5.60
N ASP A 256 -8.27 25.18 -5.18
CA ASP A 256 -8.43 26.45 -5.90
C ASP A 256 -7.74 26.43 -7.28
N HIS A 257 -6.68 25.62 -7.43
CA HIS A 257 -5.97 25.40 -8.69
C HIS A 257 -6.48 24.20 -9.48
N GLN A 258 -7.48 23.47 -8.96
CA GLN A 258 -8.08 22.32 -9.64
C GLN A 258 -9.36 22.75 -10.39
N LYS A 259 -9.55 22.19 -11.57
CA LYS A 259 -10.72 22.43 -12.43
C LYS A 259 -11.38 21.12 -12.86
N GLY A 260 -12.55 21.24 -13.49
CA GLY A 260 -13.31 20.13 -14.05
C GLY A 260 -14.22 19.43 -13.03
N ALA A 261 -14.97 18.44 -13.51
CA ALA A 261 -16.05 17.80 -12.76
C ALA A 261 -15.60 17.16 -11.43
N LEU A 262 -14.34 16.73 -11.34
CA LEU A 262 -13.78 16.21 -10.08
C LEU A 262 -13.63 17.32 -9.04
N ALA A 263 -13.14 18.49 -9.44
CA ALA A 263 -12.97 19.63 -8.53
C ALA A 263 -14.33 20.14 -8.05
N ASP A 264 -15.30 20.28 -8.94
CA ASP A 264 -16.67 20.72 -8.60
C ASP A 264 -17.35 19.75 -7.63
N TRP A 265 -17.18 18.45 -7.86
CA TRP A 265 -17.67 17.42 -6.95
C TRP A 265 -17.03 17.51 -5.56
N VAL A 266 -15.72 17.79 -5.47
CA VAL A 266 -15.02 17.98 -4.20
C VAL A 266 -15.48 19.27 -3.49
N ARG A 267 -15.63 20.39 -4.21
CA ARG A 267 -16.16 21.66 -3.66
C ARG A 267 -17.57 21.46 -3.09
N SER A 268 -18.45 20.81 -3.86
CA SER A 268 -19.81 20.47 -3.44
C SER A 268 -19.86 19.53 -2.22
N LEU A 269 -18.85 18.68 -2.02
CA LEU A 269 -18.76 17.83 -0.84
C LEU A 269 -18.26 18.59 0.39
N LEU A 270 -17.26 19.46 0.22
CA LEU A 270 -16.68 20.24 1.31
C LEU A 270 -17.67 21.25 1.91
N SER A 271 -18.64 21.72 1.14
CA SER A 271 -19.69 22.62 1.65
C SER A 271 -20.65 21.95 2.64
N ARG A 272 -20.69 20.61 2.69
CA ARG A 272 -21.72 19.84 3.43
C ARG A 272 -21.19 18.69 4.27
N ARG A 273 -19.91 18.34 4.18
CA ARG A 273 -19.28 17.23 4.92
C ARG A 273 -17.92 17.63 5.46
N HIS A 274 -17.56 17.04 6.59
CA HIS A 274 -16.25 17.22 7.21
C HIS A 274 -15.11 16.79 6.25
N SER A 275 -14.01 17.54 6.25
CA SER A 275 -12.85 17.35 5.35
C SER A 275 -12.30 15.92 5.33
N ASN A 276 -12.18 15.26 6.48
CA ASN A 276 -11.75 13.86 6.56
C ASN A 276 -12.68 12.89 5.82
N VAL A 277 -14.00 13.13 5.83
CA VAL A 277 -14.97 12.32 5.08
C VAL A 277 -14.78 12.54 3.58
N VAL A 278 -14.58 13.79 3.16
CA VAL A 278 -14.31 14.13 1.76
C VAL A 278 -13.01 13.51 1.28
N ALA A 279 -11.95 13.53 2.08
CA ALA A 279 -10.67 12.90 1.75
C ALA A 279 -10.82 11.38 1.50
N CYS A 280 -11.60 10.68 2.33
CA CYS A 280 -11.88 9.26 2.10
C CYS A 280 -12.75 9.02 0.85
N ALA A 281 -13.75 9.87 0.61
CA ALA A 281 -14.59 9.78 -0.58
C ALA A 281 -13.80 10.03 -1.87
N LEU A 282 -12.91 11.02 -1.86
CA LEU A 282 -12.00 11.32 -2.96
C LEU A 282 -11.00 10.18 -3.16
N ALA A 283 -10.44 9.60 -2.10
CA ALA A 283 -9.55 8.45 -2.22
C ALA A 283 -10.25 7.26 -2.89
N ASN A 284 -11.52 7.00 -2.54
CA ASN A 284 -12.34 6.00 -3.23
C ASN A 284 -12.51 6.34 -4.72
N LYS A 285 -12.80 7.60 -5.05
CA LYS A 285 -12.92 8.06 -6.44
C LYS A 285 -11.61 7.89 -7.21
N LEU A 286 -10.46 8.28 -6.63
CA LEU A 286 -9.13 8.12 -7.22
C LEU A 286 -8.79 6.64 -7.47
N ALA A 287 -9.09 5.74 -6.52
CA ALA A 287 -8.92 4.31 -6.72
C ALA A 287 -9.72 3.82 -7.95
N ARG A 288 -10.97 4.27 -8.08
CA ARG A 288 -11.84 3.89 -9.20
C ARG A 288 -11.36 4.44 -10.54
N ILE A 289 -10.80 5.66 -10.54
CA ILE A 289 -10.17 6.27 -11.72
C ILE A 289 -8.93 5.48 -12.12
N ALA A 290 -8.05 5.17 -11.16
CA ALA A 290 -6.84 4.38 -11.39
C ALA A 290 -7.15 3.01 -12.01
N TRP A 291 -8.18 2.32 -11.50
CA TRP A 291 -8.63 1.07 -12.10
C TRP A 291 -9.15 1.24 -13.53
N ALA A 292 -9.93 2.30 -13.80
CA ALA A 292 -10.46 2.54 -15.14
C ALA A 292 -9.33 2.79 -16.15
N ILE A 293 -8.31 3.56 -15.76
CA ILE A 293 -7.09 3.80 -16.54
C ILE A 293 -6.37 2.47 -16.82
N ALA A 294 -6.19 1.62 -15.80
CA ALA A 294 -5.55 0.32 -15.97
C ALA A 294 -6.33 -0.59 -16.92
N ALA A 295 -7.63 -0.79 -16.66
CA ALA A 295 -8.47 -1.75 -17.37
C ALA A 295 -8.83 -1.33 -18.81
N HIS A 296 -8.91 -0.04 -19.09
CA HIS A 296 -9.32 0.49 -20.40
C HIS A 296 -8.18 1.07 -21.23
N HIS A 297 -6.94 1.00 -20.75
CA HIS A 297 -5.78 1.55 -21.45
C HIS A 297 -5.89 3.05 -21.79
N THR A 298 -6.55 3.84 -20.95
CA THR A 298 -6.75 5.29 -21.16
C THR A 298 -5.83 6.13 -20.28
N GLN A 299 -5.87 7.46 -20.44
CA GLN A 299 -5.25 8.43 -19.54
C GLN A 299 -6.33 9.20 -18.76
N TYR A 300 -5.93 9.91 -17.70
CA TYR A 300 -6.83 10.80 -16.99
C TYR A 300 -7.08 12.07 -17.81
N GLU A 301 -8.35 12.37 -18.06
CA GLU A 301 -8.79 13.62 -18.66
C GLU A 301 -9.72 14.34 -17.69
N ALA A 302 -9.43 15.62 -17.41
CA ALA A 302 -10.22 16.42 -16.47
C ALA A 302 -11.60 16.85 -17.03
N GLY A 303 -11.87 16.55 -18.31
CA GLY A 303 -13.04 16.98 -19.08
C GLY A 303 -12.79 18.27 -19.88
N PRO A 304 -13.66 18.60 -20.86
CA PRO A 304 -13.52 19.82 -21.65
C PRO A 304 -13.72 21.05 -20.76
N GLY A 305 -12.67 21.85 -20.59
CA GLY A 305 -12.67 23.09 -19.80
C GLY A 305 -11.59 23.21 -18.70
N ALA A 306 -10.65 22.26 -18.61
CA ALA A 306 -9.50 22.33 -17.69
C ALA A 306 -8.38 23.25 -18.23
#